data_AF-A0A3D5ZNL9-F1
#
_entry.id   AF-A0A3D5ZNL9-F1
#
_cell.length_a   1.000
_cell.length_b   1.000
_cell.length_c   1.000
_cell.angle_alpha   90.00
_cell.angle_beta   90.00
_cell.angle_gamma   90.00
#
_symmetry.space_group_name_H-M   'P 1'
#
loop_
_entity.id
_entity.type
_entity.pdbx_description
1 polymer ?
#
loop_
_entity_poly.entity_id
_entity_poly.type
_entity_poly.pdbx_seq_one_letter_code
_entity_poly.pdbx_strand_id
1 'polypeptide(L)'
;MPNIKSAAKRVKVTATKKLQNQMIRSQMQTAVKKFNAAIAEGNVELAKSLLPVASSQIDEAAKKNVIHKNAANRKKGQIAKALSQLERGIVVVKVDAKTLKQAEQKAAAQRRAEEDAAIKAKRNEAKKAKEAAKNPAPATTSKKGTKKTTATDTAETKPAAKKRTKKTVEATVAEEANADEVK
;
A
#
# COMPACT_ATOMS: atom_id res chain seq x y z
N MET A 1 27.77 3.09 26.22
CA MET A 1 29.04 3.19 25.47
C MET A 1 29.98 2.09 25.95
N PRO A 2 30.80 1.49 25.08
CA PRO A 2 31.83 0.56 25.51
C PRO A 2 32.96 1.31 26.23
N ASN A 3 33.23 0.95 27.48
CA ASN A 3 34.23 1.63 28.32
C ASN A 3 35.66 1.13 28.04
N ILE A 4 35.81 -0.09 27.50
CA ILE A 4 37.09 -0.73 27.19
C ILE A 4 37.38 -0.59 25.69
N LYS A 5 38.63 -0.28 25.31
CA LYS A 5 39.06 -0.11 23.91
C LYS A 5 38.74 -1.35 23.04
N SER A 6 38.91 -2.56 23.57
CA SER A 6 38.57 -3.81 22.89
C SER A 6 37.07 -3.92 22.61
N ALA A 7 36.21 -3.55 23.56
CA ALA A 7 34.77 -3.53 23.40
C ALA A 7 34.34 -2.50 22.33
N ALA A 8 34.94 -1.31 22.31
CA ALA A 8 34.68 -0.31 21.27
C ALA A 8 35.00 -0.82 19.86
N LYS A 9 36.12 -1.56 19.71
CA LYS A 9 36.46 -2.24 18.45
C LYS A 9 35.43 -3.31 18.08
N ARG A 10 34.98 -4.13 19.04
CA ARG A 10 33.96 -5.18 18.79
C ARG A 10 32.63 -4.58 18.35
N VAL A 11 32.19 -3.46 18.91
CA VAL A 11 30.98 -2.75 18.47
C VAL A 11 31.08 -2.35 17.00
N LYS A 12 32.21 -1.74 16.58
CA LYS A 12 32.44 -1.36 15.18
C LYS A 12 32.41 -2.57 14.23
N VAL A 13 33.10 -3.66 14.58
CA VAL A 13 33.15 -4.89 13.76
C VAL A 13 31.78 -5.59 13.70
N THR A 14 31.04 -5.62 14.80
CA THR A 14 29.71 -6.21 14.82
C THR A 14 28.74 -5.41 13.96
N ALA A 15 28.82 -4.08 13.97
CA ALA A 15 27.99 -3.22 13.14
C ALA A 15 28.18 -3.51 11.65
N THR A 16 29.44 -3.60 11.18
CA THR A 16 29.74 -3.90 9.77
C THR A 16 29.26 -5.29 9.36
N LYS A 17 29.56 -6.31 10.17
CA LYS A 17 29.09 -7.69 9.93
C LYS A 17 27.56 -7.80 9.96
N LYS A 18 26.89 -7.07 10.85
CA LYS A 18 25.43 -7.04 10.93
C LYS A 18 24.82 -6.51 9.64
N LEU A 19 25.35 -5.42 9.07
CA LEU A 19 24.87 -4.86 7.82
C LEU A 19 25.03 -5.86 6.66
N GLN A 20 26.21 -6.47 6.52
CA GLN A 20 26.46 -7.49 5.49
C GLN A 20 25.50 -8.69 5.61
N ASN A 21 25.35 -9.22 6.83
CA ASN A 21 24.44 -10.34 7.10
C ASN A 21 22.97 -9.98 6.85
N GLN A 22 22.58 -8.74 7.14
CA GLN A 22 21.24 -8.24 6.87
C GLN A 22 20.96 -8.18 5.37
N MET A 23 21.91 -7.70 4.57
CA MET A 23 21.78 -7.64 3.11
C MET A 23 21.60 -9.04 2.52
N ILE A 24 22.49 -9.99 2.84
CA ILE A 24 22.42 -11.38 2.35
C ILE A 24 21.12 -12.06 2.80
N ARG A 25 20.74 -11.88 4.07
CA ARG A 25 19.48 -12.42 4.60
C ARG A 25 18.28 -11.83 3.88
N SER A 26 18.28 -10.53 3.59
CA SER A 26 17.19 -9.86 2.88
C SER A 26 17.05 -10.37 1.44
N GLN A 27 18.16 -10.55 0.72
CA GLN A 27 18.17 -11.09 -0.65
C GLN A 27 17.56 -12.50 -0.69
N MET A 28 18.03 -13.40 0.19
CA MET A 28 17.46 -14.75 0.32
C MET A 28 15.96 -14.70 0.63
N GLN A 29 15.52 -13.87 1.59
CA GLN A 29 14.11 -13.79 1.96
C GLN A 29 13.25 -13.22 0.82
N THR A 30 13.77 -12.26 0.07
CA THR A 30 13.08 -11.69 -1.11
C THR A 30 12.91 -12.73 -2.20
N ALA A 31 13.94 -13.53 -2.50
CA ALA A 31 13.83 -14.61 -3.49
C ALA A 31 12.77 -15.65 -3.09
N VAL A 32 12.77 -16.06 -1.82
CA VAL A 32 11.76 -17.00 -1.28
C VAL A 32 10.36 -16.39 -1.31
N LYS A 33 10.19 -15.10 -1.01
CA LYS A 33 8.89 -14.42 -1.09
C LYS A 33 8.34 -14.40 -2.52
N LYS A 34 9.18 -14.10 -3.52
CA LYS A 34 8.78 -14.12 -4.93
C LYS A 34 8.30 -15.51 -5.36
N PHE A 35 9.02 -16.55 -4.97
CA PHE A 35 8.63 -17.94 -5.22
C PHE A 35 7.28 -18.30 -4.56
N ASN A 36 7.10 -17.92 -3.29
CA ASN A 36 5.84 -18.16 -2.59
C ASN A 36 4.66 -17.38 -3.19
N ALA A 37 4.90 -16.17 -3.71
CA ALA A 37 3.88 -15.41 -4.43
C ALA A 37 3.43 -16.14 -5.71
N ALA A 38 4.38 -16.65 -6.49
CA ALA A 38 4.07 -17.44 -7.70
C ALA A 38 3.26 -18.71 -7.39
N ILE A 39 3.56 -19.38 -6.26
CA ILE A 39 2.75 -20.53 -5.79
C ILE A 39 1.35 -20.09 -5.38
N ALA A 40 1.22 -18.95 -4.68
CA ALA A 40 -0.07 -18.44 -4.25
C ALA A 40 -0.97 -18.04 -5.44
N GLU A 41 -0.36 -17.56 -6.53
CA GLU A 41 -1.02 -17.27 -7.81
C GLU A 41 -1.30 -18.53 -8.64
N GLY A 42 -0.74 -19.68 -8.26
CA GLY A 42 -0.90 -20.95 -9.01
C GLY A 42 -0.10 -21.03 -10.30
N ASN A 43 0.85 -20.12 -10.54
CA ASN A 43 1.64 -20.09 -11.78
C ASN A 43 2.83 -21.06 -11.70
N VAL A 44 2.67 -22.23 -12.32
CA VAL A 44 3.66 -23.32 -12.30
C VAL A 44 4.93 -22.96 -13.08
N GLU A 45 4.82 -22.30 -14.24
CA GLU A 45 5.97 -21.96 -15.07
C GLU A 45 6.87 -20.93 -14.40
N LEU A 46 6.26 -19.90 -13.81
CA LEU A 46 6.96 -18.87 -13.05
C LEU A 46 7.61 -19.47 -11.79
N ALA A 47 6.91 -20.36 -11.08
CA ALA A 47 7.48 -21.03 -9.92
C ALA A 47 8.69 -21.92 -10.29
N LYS A 48 8.65 -22.60 -11.44
CA LYS A 48 9.78 -23.40 -11.97
C LYS A 48 11.01 -22.54 -12.27
N SER A 49 10.83 -21.38 -12.90
CA SER A 49 11.95 -20.48 -13.22
C SER A 49 12.56 -19.83 -11.98
N LEU A 50 11.76 -19.54 -10.95
CA LEU A 50 12.23 -18.94 -9.70
C LEU A 50 12.92 -19.94 -8.75
N LEU A 51 12.64 -21.23 -8.85
CA LEU A 51 13.22 -22.27 -8.00
C LEU A 51 14.77 -22.27 -7.99
N PRO A 52 15.48 -22.27 -9.14
CA PRO A 52 16.94 -22.25 -9.15
C PRO A 52 17.50 -20.95 -8.55
N VAL A 53 16.85 -19.82 -8.80
CA VAL A 53 17.25 -18.52 -8.23
C VAL A 53 17.13 -18.52 -6.71
N ALA A 54 15.99 -18.97 -6.18
CA ALA A 54 15.78 -19.07 -4.74
C ALA A 54 16.76 -20.05 -4.08
N SER A 55 17.02 -21.19 -4.73
CA SER A 55 17.96 -22.20 -4.23
C SER A 55 19.39 -21.67 -4.18
N SER A 56 19.83 -20.98 -5.23
CA SER A 56 21.15 -20.34 -5.30
C SER A 56 21.35 -19.32 -4.18
N GLN A 57 20.35 -18.45 -3.94
CA GLN A 57 20.39 -17.46 -2.87
C GLN A 57 20.41 -18.08 -1.46
N ILE A 58 19.72 -19.20 -1.25
CA ILE A 58 19.78 -19.96 0.01
C ILE A 58 21.18 -20.55 0.22
N ASP A 59 21.77 -21.12 -0.82
CA ASP A 59 23.09 -21.73 -0.75
C ASP A 59 24.20 -20.68 -0.58
N GLU A 60 24.07 -19.50 -1.20
CA GLU A 60 24.97 -18.37 -0.97
C GLU A 60 24.93 -17.91 0.49
N ALA A 61 23.73 -17.80 1.07
CA ALA A 61 23.58 -17.45 2.49
C ALA A 61 24.19 -18.51 3.42
N ALA A 62 24.18 -19.79 3.03
CA ALA A 62 24.84 -20.87 3.76
C ALA A 62 26.37 -20.81 3.62
N LYS A 63 26.89 -20.60 2.40
CA LYS A 63 28.33 -20.43 2.13
C LYS A 63 28.94 -19.27 2.92
N LYS A 64 28.20 -18.16 3.04
CA LYS A 64 28.60 -16.98 3.83
C LYS A 64 28.32 -17.13 5.34
N ASN A 65 27.91 -18.31 5.81
CA ASN A 65 27.58 -18.60 7.21
C ASN A 65 26.50 -17.69 7.83
N VAL A 66 25.62 -17.11 7.01
CA VAL A 66 24.49 -16.27 7.48
C VAL A 66 23.35 -17.14 8.01
N ILE A 67 23.22 -18.34 7.45
CA ILE A 67 22.33 -19.41 7.92
C ILE A 67 23.12 -20.72 8.03
N HIS A 68 22.73 -21.59 8.96
CA HIS A 68 23.33 -22.91 9.10
C HIS A 68 22.95 -23.83 7.92
N LYS A 69 23.84 -24.77 7.55
CA LYS A 69 23.63 -25.75 6.48
C LYS A 69 22.29 -26.51 6.60
N ASN A 70 21.91 -26.91 7.81
CA ASN A 70 20.65 -27.62 8.03
C ASN A 70 19.43 -26.71 7.82
N ALA A 71 19.55 -25.42 8.13
CA ALA A 71 18.49 -24.45 7.88
C ALA A 71 18.35 -24.18 6.37
N ALA A 72 19.46 -24.12 5.64
CA ALA A 72 19.46 -24.04 4.18
C ALA A 72 18.80 -25.28 3.55
N ASN A 73 19.22 -26.48 3.95
CA ASN A 73 18.65 -27.74 3.47
C ASN A 73 17.15 -27.85 3.76
N ARG A 74 16.71 -27.46 4.96
CA ARG A 74 15.28 -27.43 5.30
C ARG A 74 14.50 -26.48 4.39
N LYS A 75 15.02 -25.28 4.13
CA LYS A 75 14.36 -24.32 3.23
C LYS A 75 14.29 -24.82 1.79
N LYS A 76 15.38 -25.40 1.27
CA LYS A 76 15.41 -26.04 -0.06
C LYS A 76 14.38 -27.16 -0.18
N GLY A 77 14.31 -28.03 0.83
CA GLY A 77 13.29 -29.09 0.89
C GLY A 77 11.86 -28.55 0.93
N GLN A 78 11.62 -27.45 1.65
CA GLN A 78 10.29 -26.82 1.71
C GLN A 78 9.85 -26.24 0.36
N ILE A 79 10.71 -25.47 -0.32
CA ILE A 79 10.37 -24.86 -1.62
C ILE A 79 10.17 -25.92 -2.71
N ALA A 80 11.03 -26.95 -2.75
CA ALA A 80 10.90 -28.04 -3.71
C ALA A 80 9.62 -28.85 -3.47
N LYS A 81 9.31 -29.15 -2.20
CA LYS A 81 8.06 -29.82 -1.83
C LYS A 81 6.84 -29.00 -2.22
N ALA A 82 6.88 -27.68 -2.04
CA ALA A 82 5.75 -26.80 -2.38
C ALA A 82 5.46 -26.78 -3.89
N LEU A 83 6.49 -26.67 -4.74
CA LEU A 83 6.32 -26.77 -6.20
C LEU A 83 5.75 -28.14 -6.59
N SER A 84 6.31 -29.21 -6.02
CA SER A 84 5.89 -30.57 -6.34
C SER A 84 4.48 -30.89 -5.82
N GLN A 85 4.00 -30.20 -4.79
CA GLN A 85 2.60 -30.27 -4.34
C GLN A 85 1.67 -29.54 -5.32
N LEU A 86 2.09 -28.37 -5.81
CA LEU A 86 1.35 -27.62 -6.82
C LEU A 86 1.22 -28.42 -8.13
N GLU A 87 2.30 -29.04 -8.60
CA GLU A 87 2.30 -29.91 -9.79
C GLU A 87 1.39 -31.13 -9.65
N ARG A 88 1.31 -31.71 -8.44
CA ARG A 88 0.42 -32.84 -8.15
C ARG A 88 -1.03 -32.42 -7.90
N GLY A 89 -1.35 -31.13 -7.97
CA GLY A 89 -2.68 -30.61 -7.67
C GLY A 89 -3.11 -30.74 -6.21
N ILE A 90 -2.17 -31.05 -5.30
CA ILE A 90 -2.43 -31.09 -3.86
C ILE A 90 -2.38 -29.65 -3.38
N VAL A 91 -3.50 -28.93 -3.53
CA VAL A 91 -3.64 -27.56 -3.02
C VAL A 91 -3.70 -27.64 -1.50
N VAL A 92 -2.54 -27.65 -0.85
CA VAL A 92 -2.46 -27.44 0.59
C VAL A 92 -2.64 -25.94 0.83
N VAL A 93 -3.88 -25.46 0.72
CA VAL A 93 -4.23 -24.23 1.42
C VAL A 93 -4.18 -24.58 2.90
N LYS A 94 -3.00 -24.41 3.52
CA LYS A 94 -2.96 -24.16 4.96
C LYS A 94 -3.58 -22.78 5.17
N VAL A 95 -4.92 -22.72 5.09
CA VAL A 95 -5.61 -21.65 5.77
C VAL A 95 -5.50 -22.00 7.24
N ASP A 96 -4.41 -21.58 7.88
CA ASP A 96 -4.29 -21.72 9.32
C ASP A 96 -5.55 -21.09 9.91
N ALA A 97 -6.32 -21.81 10.73
CA ALA A 97 -7.61 -21.32 11.25
C ALA A 97 -7.54 -19.91 11.89
N LYS A 98 -6.34 -19.49 12.28
CA LYS A 98 -6.00 -18.14 12.75
C LYS A 98 -6.10 -17.06 11.67
N THR A 99 -5.73 -17.32 10.42
CA THR A 99 -5.81 -16.34 9.32
C THR A 99 -7.26 -16.13 8.85
N LEU A 100 -8.10 -17.18 8.90
CA LEU A 100 -9.56 -17.03 8.71
C LEU A 100 -10.19 -16.21 9.83
N LYS A 101 -9.87 -16.52 11.08
CA LYS A 101 -10.40 -15.78 12.23
C LYS A 101 -9.97 -14.32 12.24
N GLN A 102 -8.76 -14.02 11.75
CA GLN A 102 -8.27 -12.64 11.58
C GLN A 102 -8.91 -11.92 10.38
N ALA A 103 -9.22 -12.64 9.29
CA ALA A 103 -9.94 -12.09 8.14
C ALA A 103 -11.40 -11.78 8.51
N GLU A 104 -12.07 -12.67 9.25
CA GLU A 104 -13.42 -12.47 9.78
C GLU A 104 -13.47 -11.30 10.77
N GLN A 105 -12.49 -11.18 11.67
CA GLN A 105 -12.39 -10.06 12.60
C GLN A 105 -12.15 -8.72 11.88
N LYS A 106 -11.35 -8.70 10.82
CA LYS A 106 -11.15 -7.51 9.97
C LYS A 106 -12.41 -7.14 9.19
N ALA A 107 -13.11 -8.12 8.62
CA ALA A 107 -14.38 -7.89 7.92
C ALA A 107 -15.48 -7.40 8.89
N ALA A 108 -15.53 -7.94 10.10
CA ALA A 108 -16.45 -7.47 11.15
C ALA A 108 -16.09 -6.07 11.67
N ALA A 109 -14.79 -5.72 11.72
CA ALA A 109 -14.34 -4.38 12.06
C ALA A 109 -14.66 -3.35 10.96
N GLN A 110 -14.56 -3.75 9.68
CA GLN A 110 -14.95 -2.92 8.54
C GLN A 110 -16.46 -2.65 8.51
N ARG A 111 -17.29 -3.69 8.72
CA ARG A 111 -18.75 -3.52 8.81
C ARG A 111 -19.18 -2.63 9.98
N ARG A 112 -18.57 -2.79 11.16
CA ARG A 112 -18.82 -1.89 12.30
C ARG A 112 -18.37 -0.45 12.02
N ALA A 113 -17.22 -0.26 11.35
CA ALA A 113 -16.74 1.07 10.96
C ALA A 113 -17.65 1.73 9.91
N GLU A 114 -18.21 0.96 8.98
CA GLU A 114 -19.19 1.42 7.99
C GLU A 114 -20.54 1.78 8.63
N GLU A 115 -21.01 0.96 9.58
CA GLU A 115 -22.22 1.22 10.38
C GLU A 115 -22.05 2.49 11.23
N ASP A 116 -20.91 2.64 11.92
CA ASP A 116 -20.60 3.83 12.71
C ASP A 116 -20.45 5.09 11.83
N ALA A 117 -19.88 4.95 10.63
CA ALA A 117 -19.80 6.03 9.65
C ALA A 117 -21.19 6.43 9.12
N ALA A 118 -22.08 5.47 8.89
CA ALA A 118 -23.47 5.72 8.47
C ALA A 118 -24.28 6.39 9.59
N ILE A 119 -24.11 5.97 10.85
CA ILE A 119 -24.76 6.61 12.00
C ILE A 119 -24.24 8.05 12.19
N LYS A 120 -22.94 8.28 11.97
CA LYS A 120 -22.33 9.62 12.03
C LYS A 120 -22.82 10.53 10.90
N ALA A 121 -23.01 10.00 9.69
CA ALA A 121 -23.60 10.74 8.57
C ALA A 121 -25.05 11.16 8.87
N LYS A 122 -25.89 10.23 9.36
CA LYS A 122 -27.27 10.51 9.79
C LYS A 122 -27.34 11.55 10.92
N ARG A 123 -26.42 11.50 11.90
CA ARG A 123 -26.32 12.51 12.96
C ARG A 123 -25.93 13.89 12.44
N ASN A 124 -25.06 13.96 11.42
CA ASN A 124 -24.66 15.22 10.81
C ASN A 124 -25.78 15.83 9.96
N GLU A 125 -26.56 15.02 9.25
CA GLU A 125 -27.76 15.46 8.53
C GLU A 125 -28.84 15.96 9.48
N ALA A 126 -29.09 15.26 10.59
CA ALA A 126 -30.02 15.70 11.62
C ALA A 126 -29.56 17.01 12.30
N LYS A 127 -28.24 17.20 12.50
CA LYS A 127 -27.68 18.47 13.00
C LYS A 127 -27.89 19.60 12.00
N LYS A 128 -27.65 19.38 10.70
CA LYS A 128 -27.92 20.36 9.65
C LYS A 128 -29.40 20.72 9.55
N ALA A 129 -30.30 19.75 9.68
CA ALA A 129 -31.75 20.00 9.70
C ALA A 129 -32.19 20.80 10.94
N LYS A 130 -31.57 20.53 12.11
CA LYS A 130 -31.84 21.25 13.36
C LYS A 130 -31.24 22.66 13.36
N GLU A 131 -30.12 22.87 12.66
CA GLU A 131 -29.48 24.17 12.46
C GLU A 131 -30.25 25.02 11.43
N ALA A 132 -30.81 24.40 10.39
CA ALA A 132 -31.76 25.05 9.48
C ALA A 132 -33.07 25.46 10.18
N ALA A 133 -33.52 24.70 11.19
CA ALA A 133 -34.68 25.05 12.01
C ALA A 133 -34.40 26.13 13.07
N LYS A 134 -33.12 26.46 13.36
CA LYS A 134 -32.72 27.46 14.37
C LYS A 134 -32.53 28.87 13.79
N ASN A 135 -32.50 29.03 12.47
CA ASN A 135 -32.57 30.34 11.81
C ASN A 135 -33.92 30.52 11.11
N PRO A 136 -34.97 31.01 11.79
CA PRO A 136 -36.18 31.45 11.11
C PRO A 136 -35.90 32.79 10.41
N ALA A 137 -36.25 32.88 9.13
CA ALA A 137 -36.30 34.17 8.43
C ALA A 137 -37.25 35.13 9.18
N PRO A 138 -36.95 36.44 9.26
CA PRO A 138 -37.71 37.36 10.08
C PRO A 138 -39.03 37.72 9.38
N ALA A 139 -40.15 37.45 10.05
CA ALA A 139 -41.45 37.99 9.67
C ALA A 139 -41.72 39.28 10.47
N THR A 140 -41.86 40.42 9.78
CA THR A 140 -42.52 41.60 10.35
C THR A 140 -43.60 42.15 9.41
N THR A 141 -44.83 41.94 9.86
CA THR A 141 -45.97 42.86 9.90
C THR A 141 -46.49 43.53 8.62
N SER A 142 -47.71 43.13 8.27
CA SER A 142 -48.73 43.92 7.56
C SER A 142 -48.84 45.36 8.09
N LYS A 143 -48.69 46.36 7.20
CA LYS A 143 -49.34 47.67 7.34
C LYS A 143 -49.61 48.30 5.96
N LYS A 144 -50.91 48.31 5.61
CA LYS A 144 -51.68 49.29 4.82
C LYS A 144 -50.90 50.25 3.89
N GLY A 145 -51.16 50.19 2.57
CA GLY A 145 -50.72 51.24 1.64
C GLY A 145 -51.08 50.99 0.18
N THR A 146 -51.98 51.83 -0.33
CA THR A 146 -52.51 52.02 -1.68
C THR A 146 -51.52 52.03 -2.87
N LYS A 147 -51.98 51.40 -3.97
CA LYS A 147 -52.00 51.86 -5.38
C LYS A 147 -50.72 51.78 -6.24
N LYS A 148 -50.97 51.34 -7.48
CA LYS A 148 -50.36 51.66 -8.79
C LYS A 148 -49.27 50.71 -9.36
N THR A 149 -49.63 50.09 -10.50
CA THR A 149 -48.92 49.98 -11.81
C THR A 149 -47.39 49.81 -11.79
N THR A 150 -46.72 48.96 -12.57
CA THR A 150 -46.80 48.72 -14.03
C THR A 150 -45.76 47.64 -14.38
N ALA A 151 -45.90 47.03 -15.56
CA ALA A 151 -44.98 46.10 -16.22
C ALA A 151 -43.53 46.62 -16.35
N THR A 152 -42.54 45.71 -16.50
CA THR A 152 -41.79 45.44 -17.76
C THR A 152 -40.54 44.58 -17.53
N ASP A 153 -40.23 43.81 -18.58
CA ASP A 153 -39.08 42.96 -18.90
C ASP A 153 -37.68 43.46 -18.48
N THR A 154 -36.71 42.54 -18.31
CA THR A 154 -35.60 42.30 -19.27
C THR A 154 -34.46 41.49 -18.63
N ALA A 155 -33.92 40.57 -19.44
CA ALA A 155 -32.77 39.72 -19.20
C ALA A 155 -31.46 40.47 -18.90
N GLU A 156 -30.48 39.79 -18.30
CA GLU A 156 -29.13 39.59 -18.87
C GLU A 156 -28.12 38.97 -17.86
N THR A 157 -27.63 37.78 -18.25
CA THR A 157 -26.24 37.31 -18.32
C THR A 157 -25.17 37.66 -17.24
N LYS A 158 -24.63 36.57 -16.64
CA LYS A 158 -23.23 36.26 -16.21
C LYS A 158 -22.13 37.20 -16.77
N PRO A 159 -20.94 37.37 -16.13
CA PRO A 159 -19.99 36.25 -15.94
C PRO A 159 -18.92 36.35 -14.83
N ALA A 160 -18.21 35.22 -14.66
CA ALA A 160 -16.94 35.08 -13.95
C ALA A 160 -15.72 35.47 -14.83
N ALA A 161 -14.65 36.00 -14.23
CA ALA A 161 -13.27 36.04 -14.79
C ALA A 161 -12.25 36.34 -13.65
N LYS A 162 -11.29 35.45 -13.34
CA LYS A 162 -9.88 35.36 -13.83
C LYS A 162 -8.93 36.37 -13.12
N LYS A 163 -7.62 36.15 -12.86
CA LYS A 163 -6.61 35.14 -13.27
C LYS A 163 -5.31 35.36 -12.46
N ARG A 164 -4.60 34.25 -12.19
CA ARG A 164 -3.15 33.97 -12.30
C ARG A 164 -2.13 35.11 -12.50
N THR A 165 -0.98 34.99 -11.84
CA THR A 165 0.33 35.40 -12.37
C THR A 165 1.26 34.19 -12.54
N LYS A 166 2.11 34.27 -13.58
CA LYS A 166 2.94 33.23 -14.20
C LYS A 166 4.35 33.20 -13.60
N LYS A 167 5.03 32.05 -13.71
CA LYS A 167 6.45 31.99 -14.10
C LYS A 167 6.69 30.69 -14.88
N THR A 168 7.17 30.82 -16.11
CA THR A 168 7.56 29.73 -17.01
C THR A 168 8.88 30.13 -17.66
N VAL A 169 9.88 29.25 -17.63
CA VAL A 169 11.04 29.07 -18.54
C VAL A 169 11.63 27.71 -18.09
N GLU A 170 11.87 26.64 -18.85
CA GLU A 170 11.86 26.30 -20.28
C GLU A 170 11.80 24.75 -20.38
N ALA A 171 11.33 24.23 -21.51
CA ALA A 171 11.37 22.81 -21.87
C ALA A 171 11.91 22.67 -23.31
N THR A 172 12.83 21.73 -23.52
CA THR A 172 13.21 21.13 -24.82
C THR A 172 13.49 19.64 -24.54
N VAL A 173 12.53 18.72 -24.75
CA VAL A 173 12.12 17.97 -25.99
C VAL A 173 12.84 16.61 -26.15
N ALA A 174 12.01 15.55 -26.20
CA ALA A 174 12.11 14.21 -26.83
C ALA A 174 13.33 13.32 -26.54
N GLU A 175 13.23 12.04 -26.13
CA GLU A 175 12.55 10.85 -26.71
C GLU A 175 13.18 10.33 -28.02
N GLU A 176 14.10 9.35 -27.89
CA GLU A 176 14.37 8.18 -28.77
C GLU A 176 15.58 7.40 -28.16
N ALA A 177 15.40 6.17 -27.67
CA ALA A 177 15.54 4.90 -28.39
C ALA A 177 17.01 4.46 -28.67
N ASN A 178 17.40 3.34 -28.04
CA ASN A 178 18.38 2.30 -28.40
C ASN A 178 19.57 2.58 -29.35
N ALA A 179 20.75 2.06 -28.93
CA ALA A 179 21.84 1.41 -29.69
C ALA A 179 23.26 2.00 -29.47
N ASP A 180 24.26 1.13 -29.65
CA ASP A 180 25.74 1.26 -29.54
C ASP A 180 26.31 1.12 -28.11
N GLU A 181 26.99 0.05 -27.67
CA GLU A 181 27.86 -0.95 -28.30
C GLU A 181 28.98 -0.39 -29.21
N VAL A 182 30.23 -0.71 -28.84
CA VAL A 182 31.50 -0.60 -29.61
C VAL A 182 32.23 0.76 -29.63
N LYS A 183 33.12 0.97 -28.65
CA LYS A 183 34.59 1.03 -28.86
C LYS A 183 35.36 1.03 -27.54
#